data_AF-A0AA48RDT0-F1
#
_entry.id   AF-A0AA48RDT0-F1
#
_cell.length_a   1.000
_cell.length_b   1.000
_cell.length_c   1.000
_cell.angle_alpha   90.00
_cell.angle_beta   90.00
_cell.angle_gamma   90.00
#
_symmetry.space_group_name_H-M   'P 1'
#
loop_
_entity.id
_entity.type
_entity.pdbx_description
1 polymer ?
#
loop_
_entity_poly.entity_id
_entity_poly.type
_entity_poly.pdbx_seq_one_letter_code
_entity_poly.pdbx_strand_id
1 'polypeptide(L)'
;MWRAFIETALLFLTPFLAYVTFQLLQRRWPFVAELWHGRIVTALTIAGLLLAIAGMLTLAFSRREQGAYVPAHVENGRLVPGAFR
;
A
#
# COMPACT_ATOMS: atom_id res chain seq x y z
N MET A 1 -3.88 -12.79 -14.56
CA MET A 1 -4.95 -12.02 -13.87
C MET A 1 -5.07 -12.39 -12.38
N TRP A 2 -5.06 -13.68 -12.02
CA TRP A 2 -5.14 -14.14 -10.62
C TRP A 2 -4.08 -13.52 -9.68
N ARG A 3 -2.85 -13.32 -10.18
CA ARG A 3 -1.75 -12.73 -9.39
C ARG A 3 -2.05 -11.33 -8.85
N ALA A 4 -2.53 -10.42 -9.71
CA ALA A 4 -2.87 -9.06 -9.32
C ALA A 4 -4.04 -9.01 -8.32
N PHE A 5 -5.01 -9.91 -8.49
CA PHE A 5 -6.11 -10.07 -7.55
C PHE A 5 -5.61 -10.53 -6.17
N ILE A 6 -4.76 -11.57 -6.11
CA ILE A 6 -4.17 -12.04 -4.86
C ILE A 6 -3.32 -10.95 -4.20
N GLU A 7 -2.42 -10.30 -4.95
CA GLU A 7 -1.55 -9.25 -4.41
C GLU A 7 -2.36 -8.13 -3.77
N THR A 8 -3.40 -7.66 -4.47
CA THR A 8 -4.27 -6.58 -4.00
C THR A 8 -5.09 -7.03 -2.78
N ALA A 9 -5.66 -8.23 -2.82
CA ALA A 9 -6.43 -8.79 -1.71
C ALA A 9 -5.56 -8.96 -0.46
N LEU A 10 -4.33 -9.46 -0.59
CA LEU A 10 -3.40 -9.63 0.52
C LEU A 10 -2.99 -8.28 1.12
N LEU A 11 -2.62 -7.30 0.30
CA LEU A 11 -2.26 -5.96 0.77
C LEU A 11 -3.43 -5.30 1.50
N PHE A 12 -4.64 -5.41 0.95
CA PHE A 12 -5.86 -4.88 1.56
C PHE A 12 -6.21 -5.56 2.88
N LEU A 13 -6.11 -6.90 2.94
CA LEU A 13 -6.45 -7.69 4.12
C LEU A 13 -5.39 -7.61 5.23
N THR A 14 -4.15 -7.22 4.91
CA THR A 14 -3.02 -7.16 5.86
C THR A 14 -3.37 -6.47 7.19
N PRO A 15 -3.90 -5.22 7.23
CA PRO A 15 -4.23 -4.56 8.51
C PRO A 15 -5.30 -5.33 9.32
N PHE A 16 -6.27 -5.94 8.64
CA PHE A 16 -7.31 -6.74 9.30
C PHE A 16 -6.76 -8.03 9.88
N LEU A 17 -5.93 -8.75 9.11
CA LEU A 17 -5.26 -9.96 9.56
C LEU A 17 -4.31 -9.67 10.73
N ALA A 18 -3.56 -8.57 10.67
CA ALA A 18 -2.70 -8.13 11.77
C ALA A 18 -3.50 -7.87 13.05
N TYR A 19 -4.63 -7.15 12.93
CA TYR A 19 -5.51 -6.87 14.07
C TYR A 19 -6.12 -8.14 14.67
N VAL A 20 -6.67 -9.04 13.84
CA VAL A 20 -7.24 -10.32 14.29
C VAL A 20 -6.17 -11.18 14.97
N THR A 21 -4.96 -11.25 14.40
CA THR A 21 -3.85 -12.01 14.97
C THR A 21 -3.44 -11.45 16.33
N PHE A 22 -3.33 -10.13 16.45
CA PHE A 22 -3.00 -9.46 17.71
C PHE A 22 -4.03 -9.74 18.82
N GLN A 23 -5.33 -9.76 18.48
CA GLN A 23 -6.39 -10.05 19.44
C GLN A 23 -6.45 -11.54 19.81
N LEU A 24 -6.21 -12.43 18.84
CA LEU A 24 -6.12 -13.87 19.08
C LEU A 24 -4.98 -14.20 20.05
N LEU A 25 -3.81 -13.57 19.88
CA LEU A 25 -2.68 -13.70 20.80
C LEU A 25 -3.01 -13.22 22.21
N GLN A 26 -3.85 -12.19 22.35
CA GLN A 26 -4.34 -11.72 23.65
C GLN A 26 -5.49 -12.56 24.22
N ARG A 27 -5.96 -13.59 23.51
CA ARG A 27 -7.15 -14.39 23.86
C ARG A 27 -8.40 -13.53 24.07
N ARG A 28 -8.53 -12.43 23.32
CA ARG A 28 -9.68 -11.53 23.38
C ARG A 28 -10.53 -11.70 22.14
N TRP A 29 -11.85 -11.73 22.32
CA TRP A 29 -12.79 -11.70 21.20
C TRP A 29 -12.73 -10.30 20.54
N PRO A 30 -12.37 -10.18 19.25
CA PRO A 30 -12.07 -8.89 18.63
C PRO A 30 -13.31 -7.98 18.45
N PHE A 31 -14.51 -8.53 18.62
CA PHE A 31 -15.79 -7.84 18.39
C PHE A 31 -16.45 -7.29 19.67
N VAL A 32 -15.74 -7.25 20.80
CA VAL A 32 -16.29 -6.71 22.05
C VAL A 32 -16.10 -5.19 22.09
N ALA A 33 -17.18 -4.44 22.39
CA ALA A 33 -17.17 -2.97 22.44
C ALA A 33 -16.11 -2.38 23.39
N GLU A 34 -15.76 -3.11 24.46
CA GLU A 34 -14.71 -2.76 25.42
C GLU A 34 -13.30 -2.65 24.81
N LEU A 35 -13.09 -3.11 23.57
CA LEU A 35 -11.82 -2.96 22.87
C LEU A 35 -11.72 -1.64 22.09
N TRP A 36 -12.81 -0.87 22.02
CA TRP A 36 -12.96 0.31 21.18
C TRP A 36 -13.04 1.61 21.99
N HIS A 37 -12.32 1.70 23.11
CA HIS A 37 -12.24 2.93 23.90
C HIS A 37 -11.39 3.99 23.20
N GLY A 38 -11.68 5.26 23.48
CA GLY A 38 -11.07 6.42 22.81
C GLY A 38 -9.53 6.37 22.74
N ARG A 39 -8.85 5.90 23.80
CA ARG A 39 -7.38 5.74 23.79
C ARG A 39 -6.89 4.80 22.67
N ILE A 40 -7.54 3.66 22.47
CA ILE A 40 -7.16 2.67 21.47
C ILE A 40 -7.45 3.20 20.07
N VAL A 41 -8.62 3.81 19.88
CA VAL A 41 -9.00 4.42 18.60
C VAL A 41 -8.01 5.53 18.21
N THR A 42 -7.67 6.42 19.14
CA THR A 42 -6.67 7.48 18.91
C THR A 42 -5.31 6.90 18.56
N ALA A 43 -4.84 5.88 19.28
CA ALA A 43 -3.55 5.24 18.99
C ALA A 43 -3.53 4.59 17.59
N LEU A 44 -4.59 3.89 17.19
CA LEU A 44 -4.71 3.29 15.86
C LEU A 44 -4.76 4.35 14.76
N THR A 45 -5.48 5.45 14.97
CA THR A 45 -5.53 6.57 14.04
C THR A 45 -4.15 7.21 13.84
N ILE A 46 -3.42 7.47 14.93
CA ILE A 46 -2.05 8.01 14.86
C ILE A 46 -1.13 7.03 14.12
N ALA A 47 -1.20 5.74 14.44
CA ALA A 47 -0.39 4.72 13.76
C ALA A 47 -0.69 4.69 12.24
N GLY A 48 -1.97 4.75 11.86
CA GLY A 48 -2.39 4.81 10.45
C GLY A 48 -1.88 6.07 9.74
N LEU A 49 -1.97 7.24 10.39
CA LEU A 49 -1.44 8.49 9.85
C LEU A 49 0.08 8.44 9.65
N LEU A 50 0.82 7.94 10.63
CA LEU A 50 2.27 7.76 10.51
C LEU A 50 2.65 6.81 9.37
N LEU A 51 1.89 5.72 9.20
CA LEU A 51 2.12 4.78 8.11
C LEU A 51 1.85 5.42 6.73
N ALA A 52 0.78 6.22 6.63
CA ALA A 52 0.45 6.97 5.41
C ALA A 52 1.53 8.02 5.08
N ILE A 53 2.01 8.77 6.08
CA ILE A 53 3.11 9.72 5.93
C ILE A 53 4.38 9.00 5.47
N ALA A 54 4.75 7.89 6.11
CA ALA A 54 5.90 7.09 5.72
C ALA A 54 5.76 6.61 4.27
N GLY A 55 4.59 6.09 3.88
CA GLY A 55 4.29 5.72 2.49
C GLY A 55 4.48 6.89 1.52
N MET A 56 3.94 8.06 1.84
CA MET A 56 4.10 9.26 1.02
C MET A 56 5.58 9.67 0.87
N LEU A 57 6.35 9.63 1.96
CA LEU A 57 7.78 9.92 1.94
C LEU A 57 8.55 8.90 1.11
N THR A 58 8.26 7.60 1.25
CA THR A 58 8.91 6.57 0.42
C THR A 58 8.64 6.79 -1.06
N LEU A 59 7.43 7.19 -1.45
CA LEU A 59 7.09 7.52 -2.82
C LEU A 59 7.78 8.82 -3.29
N ALA A 60 7.87 9.82 -2.41
CA ALA A 60 8.53 11.08 -2.71
C ALA A 60 10.04 10.92 -2.95
N PHE A 61 10.70 10.03 -2.19
CA PHE A 61 12.13 9.74 -2.33
C PHE A 61 12.43 8.61 -3.32
N SER A 62 11.41 7.94 -3.85
CA SER A 62 11.61 6.92 -4.89
C SER A 62 12.10 7.56 -6.18
N ARG A 63 13.11 6.96 -6.80
CA ARG A 63 13.68 7.44 -8.06
C ARG A 63 12.61 7.33 -9.15
N ARG A 64 12.12 8.48 -9.63
CA ARG A 64 11.28 8.56 -10.83
C ARG A 64 12.16 8.82 -12.05
N GLU A 65 11.80 8.24 -13.17
CA GLU A 65 12.30 8.64 -14.49
C GLU A 65 11.86 10.10 -14.69
N GLN A 66 12.79 11.05 -14.55
CA GLN A 66 12.50 12.50 -14.66
C GLN A 66 12.49 12.98 -16.13
N GLY A 67 12.70 12.05 -17.07
CA GLY A 67 12.81 12.32 -18.49
C GLY A 67 11.48 12.61 -19.17
N ALA A 68 11.54 13.28 -20.32
CA ALA A 68 10.40 13.39 -21.22
C ALA A 68 10.09 12.00 -21.78
N TYR A 69 8.81 11.62 -21.74
CA TYR A 69 8.38 10.38 -22.39
C TYR A 69 8.48 10.55 -23.90
N VAL A 70 9.31 9.74 -24.54
CA VAL A 70 9.36 9.62 -25.99
C VAL A 70 8.41 8.48 -26.39
N PRO A 71 7.30 8.76 -27.10
CA PRO A 71 6.37 7.73 -27.52
C PRO A 71 7.01 6.71 -28.46
N ALA A 72 6.42 5.52 -28.49
CA ALA A 72 6.76 4.53 -29.50
C ALA A 72 6.53 5.13 -30.90
N HIS A 73 7.54 5.04 -31.75
CA HIS A 73 7.50 5.56 -33.11
C HIS A 73 8.16 4.56 -34.05
N VAL A 74 7.85 4.68 -35.34
CA VAL A 74 8.46 3.86 -36.37
C VAL A 74 9.58 4.67 -37.02
N GLU A 75 10.78 4.11 -37.03
CA GLU A 75 11.96 4.71 -37.66
C GLU A 75 12.52 3.69 -38.66
N ASN A 76 12.64 4.08 -39.94
CA ASN A 76 13.10 3.20 -41.02
C ASN A 76 12.36 1.85 -41.11
N GLY A 77 11.03 1.87 -40.90
CA GLY A 77 10.19 0.68 -40.95
C GLY A 77 10.32 -0.26 -39.74
N ARG A 78 11.10 0.09 -38.72
CA ARG A 78 11.21 -0.65 -37.46
C ARG A 78 10.49 0.08 -36.33
N LEU A 79 9.76 -0.66 -35.52
CA LEU A 79 9.09 -0.12 -34.33
C LEU A 79 10.13 0.10 -33.22
N VAL A 80 10.32 1.35 -32.83
CA VAL A 80 11.15 1.74 -31.68
C VAL A 80 10.22 1.87 -30.47
N PRO A 81 10.45 1.11 -29.37
CA PRO A 81 9.63 1.18 -28.18
C PRO A 81 9.80 2.52 -27.48
N GLY A 82 8.72 3.02 -26.88
CA GLY A 82 8.75 4.27 -26.12
C GLY A 82 9.60 4.14 -24.87
N ALA A 83 10.30 5.21 -24.52
CA ALA A 83 11.19 5.26 -23.36
C ALA A 83 11.15 6.66 -22.73
N PHE A 84 11.42 6.72 -21.44
CA PHE A 84 11.69 7.99 -20.76
C PHE A 84 13.16 8.37 -21.02
N ARG A 85 13.42 9.62 -21.44
CA ARG A 85 14.77 10.18 -21.64
C ARG A 85 14.93 11.52 -20.94
#